data_AF-A0A927HUK6-F1
#
_entry.id   AF-A0A927HUK6-F1
#
_cell.length_a   1.000
_cell.length_b   1.000
_cell.length_c   1.000
_cell.angle_alpha   90.00
_cell.angle_beta   90.00
_cell.angle_gamma   90.00
#
_symmetry.space_group_name_H-M   'P 1'
#
loop_
_entity.id
_entity.type
_entity.pdbx_description
1 polymer ?
#
loop_
_entity_poly.entity_id
_entity_poly.type
_entity_poly.pdbx_seq_one_letter_code
_entity_poly.pdbx_strand_id
1 'polypeptide(L)'
;MNKPVVFSDLDDTLFQTRRKMVDELALEPFRTGALDRSLTPRSFMTEEQAMLVDWLLEHADLIPVTARGTEEISRVQILPFLGP
;
A
#
# COMPACT_ATOMS: atom_id res chain seq x y z
N MET A 1 4.26 -21.97 15.17
CA MET A 1 3.43 -22.02 13.94
C MET A 1 4.19 -21.30 12.84
N ASN A 2 4.23 -21.84 11.63
CA ASN A 2 4.86 -21.15 10.50
C ASN A 2 3.91 -20.04 10.02
N LYS A 3 4.42 -18.82 9.87
CA LYS A 3 3.68 -17.75 9.20
C LYS A 3 3.64 -18.03 7.69
N PRO A 4 2.51 -17.80 7.01
CA PRO A 4 2.47 -17.84 5.56
C PRO A 4 3.33 -16.72 4.97
N VAL A 5 3.94 -16.99 3.82
CA VAL A 5 4.62 -15.98 3.00
C VAL A 5 3.65 -15.53 1.92
N VAL A 6 3.36 -14.24 1.86
CA VAL A 6 2.39 -13.66 0.92
C VAL A 6 3.13 -12.74 -0.04
N PHE A 7 3.09 -13.09 -1.33
CA PHE A 7 3.57 -12.21 -2.39
C PHE A 7 2.40 -11.37 -2.89
N SER A 8 2.52 -10.04 -2.83
CA SER A 8 1.45 -9.15 -3.27
C SER A 8 2.00 -8.04 -4.15
N ASP A 9 1.26 -7.72 -5.21
CA ASP A 9 1.41 -6.45 -5.89
C ASP A 9 0.96 -5.28 -4.99
N LEU A 10 1.31 -4.05 -5.37
CA LEU A 10 1.06 -2.83 -4.59
C LEU A 10 -0.02 -1.96 -5.23
N ASP A 11 0.26 -1.34 -6.37
CA ASP A 11 -0.63 -0.38 -7.02
C ASP A 11 -1.87 -1.09 -7.57
N ASP A 12 -3.04 -0.52 -7.30
CA ASP A 12 -4.36 -1.07 -7.63
C ASP A 12 -4.68 -2.46 -7.02
N THR A 13 -3.80 -2.97 -6.14
CA THR A 13 -4.03 -4.17 -5.33
C THR A 13 -4.24 -3.80 -3.86
N LEU A 14 -3.24 -3.19 -3.23
CA LEU A 14 -3.30 -2.78 -1.83
C LEU A 14 -3.73 -1.32 -1.67
N PHE A 15 -3.38 -0.47 -2.63
CA PHE A 15 -3.73 0.96 -2.66
C PHE A 15 -3.76 1.49 -4.09
N GLN A 16 -4.39 2.65 -4.29
CA GLN A 16 -4.52 3.26 -5.63
C GLN A 16 -4.39 4.79 -5.54
N THR A 17 -4.20 5.45 -6.69
CA THR A 17 -4.13 6.92 -6.73
C THR A 17 -5.46 7.58 -6.36
N ARG A 18 -5.41 8.79 -5.78
CA ARG A 18 -6.62 9.57 -5.45
C ARG A 18 -7.61 9.72 -6.62
N ARG A 19 -7.09 9.99 -7.82
CA ARG A 19 -7.89 10.12 -9.06
C ARG A 19 -8.76 8.89 -9.31
N LYS A 20 -8.21 7.68 -9.16
CA LYS A 20 -8.97 6.43 -9.33
C LYS A 20 -10.04 6.25 -8.25
N MET A 21 -9.73 6.59 -7.00
CA MET A 21 -10.70 6.47 -5.91
C MET A 21 -11.87 7.44 -6.08
N VAL A 22 -11.56 8.73 -6.17
CA VAL A 22 -12.57 9.79 -6.10
C VAL A 22 -13.26 9.98 -7.44
N ASP A 23 -12.50 10.05 -8.53
CA ASP A 23 -13.04 10.48 -9.83
C ASP A 23 -13.61 9.31 -10.66
N GLU A 24 -13.15 8.08 -10.42
CA GLU A 24 -13.58 6.89 -11.19
C GLU A 24 -14.50 5.95 -10.40
N LEU A 25 -14.24 5.76 -9.09
CA LEU A 25 -14.92 4.74 -8.27
C LEU A 25 -15.85 5.32 -7.19
N ALA A 26 -15.89 6.64 -7.02
CA ALA A 26 -16.64 7.31 -5.96
C ALA A 26 -16.33 6.75 -4.55
N LEU A 27 -15.05 6.45 -4.30
CA LEU A 27 -14.52 5.97 -3.02
C LEU A 27 -13.84 7.10 -2.25
N GLU A 28 -13.95 7.06 -0.93
CA GLU A 28 -13.28 8.01 -0.04
C GLU A 28 -11.89 7.51 0.39
N PRO A 29 -10.83 8.32 0.24
CA PRO A 29 -9.51 8.00 0.76
C PRO A 29 -9.51 7.92 2.30
N PHE A 30 -9.05 6.79 2.86
CA PHE A 30 -9.00 6.57 4.30
C PHE A 30 -7.56 6.68 4.85
N ARG A 31 -6.62 5.88 4.32
CA ARG A 31 -5.22 5.85 4.78
C ARG A 31 -4.27 6.06 3.61
N THR A 32 -3.19 6.82 3.83
CA THR A 32 -2.13 7.02 2.82
C THR A 32 -1.38 5.72 2.55
N GLY A 33 -1.34 5.30 1.29
CA GLY A 33 -0.58 4.15 0.81
C GLY A 33 0.86 4.51 0.44
N ALA A 34 1.05 5.58 -0.33
CA ALA A 34 2.37 6.01 -0.81
C ALA A 34 2.46 7.53 -1.07
N LEU A 35 3.67 8.05 -0.91
CA LEU A 35 4.01 9.45 -1.18
C LEU A 35 4.61 9.65 -2.57
N ASP A 36 4.44 10.85 -3.12
CA ASP A 36 5.12 11.30 -4.34
C ASP A 36 6.56 11.79 -4.06
N ARG A 37 7.23 12.33 -5.10
CA ARG A 37 8.60 12.84 -5.00
C ARG A 37 8.74 14.07 -4.10
N SER A 38 7.65 14.78 -3.84
CA SER A 38 7.56 15.93 -2.94
C SER A 38 7.10 15.52 -1.53
N LEU A 39 7.10 14.22 -1.22
CA LEU A 39 6.64 13.64 0.04
C LEU A 39 5.17 13.97 0.37
N THR A 40 4.37 14.20 -0.67
CA THR A 40 2.93 14.47 -0.52
C THR A 40 2.13 13.19 -0.77
N PRO A 41 1.05 12.92 0.01
CA PRO A 41 0.18 11.77 -0.22
C PRO A 41 -0.39 11.72 -1.64
N ARG A 42 -0.12 10.62 -2.37
CA ARG A 42 -0.56 10.43 -3.75
C ARG A 42 -1.44 9.21 -3.94
N SER A 43 -1.12 8.12 -3.26
CA SER A 43 -1.89 6.87 -3.26
C SER A 43 -2.50 6.62 -1.90
N PHE A 44 -3.69 6.03 -1.89
CA PHE A 44 -4.54 5.86 -0.72
C PHE A 44 -5.23 4.49 -0.74
N MET A 45 -5.69 4.08 0.44
CA MET A 45 -6.48 2.88 0.69
C MET A 45 -7.88 3.27 1.15
N THR A 46 -8.87 2.44 0.87
CA THR A 46 -10.14 2.44 1.62
C THR A 46 -9.93 1.90 3.03
N GLU A 47 -10.97 1.96 3.87
CA GLU A 47 -10.94 1.40 5.21
C GLU A 47 -10.74 -0.13 5.17
N GLU A 48 -11.43 -0.84 4.27
CA GLU A 48 -11.34 -2.30 4.14
C GLU A 48 -9.96 -2.74 3.63
N GLN A 49 -9.38 -2.00 2.68
CA GLN A 49 -8.02 -2.24 2.21
C GLN A 49 -7.00 -2.06 3.33
N ALA A 50 -7.16 -1.02 4.16
CA ALA A 50 -6.31 -0.79 5.31
C ALA A 50 -6.43 -1.92 6.34
N MET A 51 -7.65 -2.39 6.63
CA MET A 51 -7.88 -3.53 7.52
C MET A 51 -7.23 -4.83 7.00
N LEU A 52 -7.34 -5.11 5.70
CA LEU A 52 -6.69 -6.27 5.07
C LEU A 52 -5.17 -6.20 5.20
N VAL A 53 -4.58 -5.03 4.93
CA VAL A 53 -3.14 -4.82 5.04
C VAL A 53 -2.68 -5.00 6.48
N ASP A 54 -3.38 -4.42 7.46
CA ASP A 54 -3.05 -4.57 8.88
C ASP A 54 -3.08 -6.04 9.31
N TRP A 55 -4.11 -6.79 8.88
CA TRP A 55 -4.20 -8.24 9.13
C TRP A 55 -3.07 -9.03 8.47
N LEU A 56 -2.71 -8.71 7.21
CA LEU A 56 -1.60 -9.36 6.51
C LEU A 56 -0.26 -9.13 7.22
N LEU A 57 0.00 -7.89 7.66
CA LEU A 57 1.25 -7.54 8.35
C LEU A 57 1.36 -8.22 9.72
N GLU A 58 0.24 -8.45 10.41
CA GLU A 58 0.24 -9.16 11.69
C GLU A 58 0.47 -10.67 11.50
N HIS A 59 -0.21 -11.27 10.51
CA HIS A 59 -0.32 -12.72 10.40
C HIS A 59 0.56 -13.38 9.33
N ALA A 60 1.19 -12.63 8.43
CA ALA A 60 1.99 -13.14 7.33
C ALA A 60 3.31 -12.39 7.14
N ASP A 61 4.26 -13.04 6.46
CA ASP A 61 5.44 -12.37 5.91
C ASP A 61 5.08 -11.83 4.53
N LEU A 62 4.72 -10.55 4.46
CA LEU A 62 4.30 -9.86 3.23
C LEU A 62 5.52 -9.40 2.43
N ILE A 63 5.68 -9.93 1.21
CA ILE A 63 6.74 -9.59 0.26
C ILE A 63 6.11 -8.85 -0.93
N PRO A 64 6.39 -7.55 -1.11
CA PRO A 64 5.96 -6.80 -2.27
C PRO A 64 6.58 -7.34 -3.56
N VAL A 65 5.75 -7.58 -4.57
CA VAL A 65 6.16 -7.93 -5.93
C VAL A 65 5.60 -6.86 -6.86
N THR A 66 6.40 -5.85 -7.16
CA THR A 66 5.91 -4.60 -7.77
C THR A 66 6.81 -4.15 -8.92
N ALA A 67 6.22 -3.37 -9.83
CA ALA A 67 6.95 -2.67 -10.89
C ALA A 67 7.65 -1.38 -10.41
N ARG A 68 7.37 -0.92 -9.18
CA ARG A 68 8.01 0.26 -8.60
C ARG A 68 9.52 0.09 -8.49
N GLY A 69 10.27 1.15 -8.81
CA GLY A 69 11.71 1.21 -8.54
C GLY A 69 12.01 1.36 -7.04
N THR A 70 13.29 1.17 -6.66
CA THR A 70 13.73 1.24 -5.25
C THR A 70 13.33 2.54 -4.55
N GLU A 71 13.47 3.68 -5.22
CA GLU A 71 13.06 4.98 -4.65
C GLU A 71 11.54 5.13 -4.52
N GLU A 72 10.76 4.50 -5.38
CA GLU A 72 9.29 4.56 -5.32
C GLU A 72 8.74 3.64 -4.23
N ILE A 73 9.42 2.50 -4.02
CA ILE A 73 9.16 1.59 -2.91
C ILE A 73 9.44 2.29 -1.59
N SER A 74 10.58 2.97 -1.42
CA SER A 74 10.95 3.64 -0.15
C SER A 74 9.98 4.72 0.33
N ARG A 75 9.05 5.16 -0.53
CA ARG A 75 7.99 6.13 -0.20
C ARG A 75 6.63 5.49 0.12
N VAL A 76 6.53 4.16 0.06
CA VAL A 76 5.33 3.41 0.46
C VAL A 76 5.24 3.43 1.99
N GLN A 77 4.12 3.94 2.52
CA GLN A 77 3.92 4.17 3.95
C GLN A 77 3.37 2.94 4.68
N ILE A 78 2.85 1.95 3.94
CA ILE A 78 2.18 0.78 4.51
C ILE A 78 3.13 -0.38 4.82
N LEU A 79 4.35 -0.35 4.30
CA LEU A 79 5.32 -1.43 4.50
C LEU A 79 6.22 -1.11 5.69
N PRO A 80 6.26 -1.95 6.73
CA PRO A 80 7.04 -1.68 7.94
C PRO A 80 8.56 -1.81 7.75
N PHE A 81 9.02 -2.21 6.56
CA PHE A 81 10.41 -2.58 6.28
C PHE A 81 11.24 -1.49 5.57
N LEU A 82 10.71 -0.28 5.41
CA LEU A 82 11.34 0.79 4.62
C LEU A 82 11.66 2.03 5.46
N GLY A 83 12.33 1.80 6.59
CA GLY A 83 13.24 2.76 7.20
C GLY A 83 14.62 2.10 7.34
N PRO A 84 15.73 2.86 7.29
CA PRO A 84 17.02 2.33 7.73
C PRO A 84 16.98 1.85 9.18
#